data_AF-A0A257JK74-F1
#
_entry.id   AF-A0A257JK74-F1
#
_cell.length_a   1.000
_cell.length_b   1.000
_cell.length_c   1.000
_cell.angle_alpha   90.00
_cell.angle_beta   90.00
_cell.angle_gamma   90.00
#
_symmetry.space_group_name_H-M   'P 1'
#
loop_
_entity.id
_entity.type
_entity.pdbx_description
1 polymer ?
#
loop_
_entity_poly.entity_id
_entity_poly.type
_entity_poly.pdbx_seq_one_letter_code
_entity_poly.pdbx_strand_id
1 'polypeptide(L)' 'MSDATDYTPPKVWTWTPGNGGQFANINRPVSGATHEQPLPVGRHPLQLYSLATP' A
#
# COMPACT_ATOMS: atom_id res chain seq x y z
N MET A 1 -12.93 9.65 -36.25
CA MET A 1 -13.21 10.35 -34.98
C MET A 1 -13.34 9.28 -33.92
N SER A 2 -12.37 9.18 -33.00
CA SER A 2 -12.45 8.27 -31.86
C SER A 2 -13.32 8.94 -30.78
N ASP A 3 -14.55 8.47 -30.61
CA ASP A 3 -15.36 8.81 -29.43
C ASP A 3 -14.72 8.16 -28.21
N ALA A 4 -13.81 8.88 -27.56
CA ALA A 4 -13.35 8.54 -26.23
C ALA A 4 -14.50 8.86 -25.27
N THR A 5 -15.08 7.83 -24.66
CA THR A 5 -15.98 8.04 -23.53
C THR A 5 -15.18 8.66 -22.40
N ASP A 6 -15.50 9.89 -22.02
CA ASP A 6 -14.86 10.55 -20.90
C ASP A 6 -15.11 9.77 -19.62
N TYR A 7 -14.03 9.47 -18.90
CA TYR A 7 -14.12 8.80 -17.62
C TYR A 7 -14.84 9.69 -16.61
N THR A 8 -15.95 9.19 -16.07
CA THR A 8 -16.67 9.84 -14.97
C THR A 8 -16.43 9.05 -13.68
N PRO A 9 -15.78 9.62 -12.65
CA PRO A 9 -15.61 8.95 -11.37
C PRO A 9 -16.95 8.61 -10.71
N PRO A 10 -17.05 7.49 -9.98
CA PRO A 10 -18.27 7.15 -9.25
C PRO A 10 -18.46 8.08 -8.04
N LYS A 11 -19.72 8.26 -7.61
CA LYS A 11 -20.06 9.04 -6.41
C LYS A 11 -19.44 8.47 -5.13
N VAL A 12 -19.32 7.14 -5.06
CA VAL A 12 -18.62 6.43 -4.00
C VAL A 12 -17.50 5.65 -4.66
N TRP A 13 -16.28 5.92 -4.22
CA TRP A 13 -15.10 5.22 -4.72
C TRP A 13 -15.06 3.79 -4.18
N THR A 14 -14.71 2.85 -5.04
CA THR A 14 -14.54 1.44 -4.72
C THR A 14 -13.12 1.02 -5.10
N TRP A 15 -12.46 0.31 -4.20
CA TRP A 15 -11.14 -0.26 -4.48
C TRP A 15 -11.25 -1.53 -5.32
N THR A 16 -10.48 -1.60 -6.40
CA THR A 16 -10.26 -2.82 -7.18
C THR A 16 -8.80 -3.28 -7.03
N PRO A 17 -8.55 -4.54 -6.64
CA PRO A 17 -7.20 -5.08 -6.48
C PRO A 17 -6.37 -4.98 -7.77
N GLY A 18 -5.05 -4.82 -7.64
CA GLY A 18 -4.11 -4.76 -8.77
C GLY A 18 -3.75 -3.34 -9.25
N ASN A 19 -4.44 -2.31 -8.76
CA ASN A 19 -4.05 -0.91 -9.01
C ASN A 19 -2.89 -0.48 -8.09
N GLY A 20 -1.80 0.01 -8.68
CA GLY A 20 -0.64 0.52 -7.91
C GLY A 20 0.75 0.25 -8.50
N GLY A 21 0.85 -0.34 -9.70
CA GLY A 21 2.13 -0.62 -10.35
C GLY A 21 3.00 -1.55 -9.50
N GLN A 22 4.28 -1.19 -9.31
CA GLN A 22 5.24 -1.96 -8.52
C GLN A 22 4.76 -2.26 -7.08
N PHE A 23 3.90 -1.42 -6.52
CA PHE A 23 3.40 -1.54 -5.14
C PHE A 23 1.97 -2.08 -5.05
N ALA A 24 1.39 -2.55 -6.16
CA ALA A 24 0.00 -3.04 -6.20
C ALA A 24 -0.27 -4.19 -5.22
N ASN A 25 0.76 -4.96 -4.86
CA ASN A 25 0.68 -6.06 -3.90
C ASN A 25 0.64 -5.61 -2.42
N ILE A 26 1.09 -4.39 -2.11
CA ILE A 26 1.11 -3.86 -0.74
C ILE A 26 0.04 -2.78 -0.50
N ASN A 27 -0.36 -2.05 -1.55
CA ASN A 27 -1.36 -0.98 -1.47
C ASN A 27 -2.75 -1.50 -1.13
N ARG A 28 -3.45 -0.77 -0.26
CA ARG A 28 -4.82 -1.08 0.21
C ARG A 28 -5.48 0.17 0.81
N PRO A 29 -6.81 0.29 0.78
CA PRO A 29 -7.53 1.43 1.34
C PRO A 29 -7.70 1.37 2.86
N VAL A 30 -7.21 0.30 3.51
CA VAL A 30 -7.37 0.06 4.94
C VAL A 30 -6.02 -0.21 5.60
N SER A 31 -5.83 0.31 6.81
CA SER A 31 -4.67 -0.01 7.64
C SER A 31 -4.86 -1.32 8.41
N GLY A 32 -3.81 -1.78 9.10
CA GLY A 32 -3.86 -2.92 10.02
C GLY A 32 -2.80 -3.97 9.73
N ALA A 33 -2.46 -4.77 10.76
CA ALA A 33 -1.54 -5.89 10.61
C ALA A 33 -2.14 -6.95 9.67
N THR A 34 -1.32 -7.49 8.77
CA THR A 34 -1.70 -8.63 7.91
C THR A 34 -1.39 -9.97 8.52
N HIS A 35 -0.48 -9.99 9.48
CA HIS A 35 0.01 -11.17 10.16
C HIS A 35 0.65 -10.75 11.47
N GLU A 36 0.79 -11.72 12.36
CA GLU A 36 1.54 -11.57 13.60
C GLU A 36 3.04 -11.70 13.31
N GLN A 37 3.84 -10.75 13.78
CA GLN A 37 5.28 -10.79 13.63
C GLN A 37 5.99 -10.15 14.83
N PRO A 38 6.62 -10.94 15.73
CA PRO A 38 7.49 -10.37 16.73
C PRO A 38 8.75 -9.81 16.06
N LEU A 39 9.13 -8.57 16.43
CA LEU A 39 10.31 -7.93 15.90
C LEU A 39 11.59 -8.38 16.65
N PRO A 40 12.72 -8.61 15.95
CA PRO A 40 13.97 -9.01 16.60
C PRO A 40 14.56 -7.84 17.39
N VAL A 41 15.03 -8.10 18.62
CA VAL A 41 15.60 -7.10 19.52
C VAL A 41 17.07 -7.41 19.82
N GLY A 42 17.96 -6.45 19.55
CA GLY A 42 19.38 -6.54 19.86
C GLY A 42 19.75 -6.02 21.26
N ARG A 43 21.04 -6.06 21.59
CA ARG A 43 21.57 -5.63 22.89
C ARG A 43 21.59 -4.11 23.14
N HIS A 44 21.46 -3.31 22.09
CA HIS A 44 21.60 -1.86 22.16
C HIS A 44 20.27 -1.19 22.56
N PRO A 45 20.30 -0.02 23.21
CA PRO A 45 19.08 0.63 23.70
C PRO A 45 18.17 1.16 22.59
N LEU A 46 18.71 1.43 21.40
CA LEU A 46 17.95 1.89 20.25
C LEU A 46 17.82 0.75 19.23
N GLN A 47 16.59 0.46 18.82
CA GLN A 47 16.27 -0.52 17.78
C GLN A 47 15.63 0.22 16.60
N LEU A 48 16.29 0.20 15.44
CA LEU A 48 15.79 0.83 14.22
C LEU A 48 15.28 -0.24 13.25
N TYR A 49 13.98 -0.19 12.96
CA TYR A 49 13.36 -1.00 11.90
C TYR A 49 13.12 -0.08 10.70
N SER A 50 13.97 -0.19 9.69
CA SER A 50 13.97 0.71 8.55
C SER A 50 14.25 -0.03 7.26
N LEU A 51 13.96 0.65 6.16
CA LEU A 51 14.47 0.35 4.84
C LEU A 51 15.17 1.64 4.37
N ALA A 52 16.35 1.52 3.78
CA ALA A 52 17.16 2.68 3.38
C ALA A 52 16.58 3.44 2.17
N THR A 53 15.41 4.05 2.34
CA THR A 53 14.80 4.96 1.37
C THR A 53 15.44 6.34 1.49
N PRO A 54 15.75 7.04 0.38
CA PRO A 54 16.29 8.40 0.40
C PRO A 54 15.39 9.43 1.07
#